data_AF-A0A073IWH6-F1
#
_entry.id   AF-A0A073IWH6-F1
#
_cell.length_a   1.000
_cell.length_b   1.000
_cell.length_c   1.000
_cell.angle_alpha   90.00
_cell.angle_beta   90.00
_cell.angle_gamma   90.00
#
_symmetry.space_group_name_H-M   'P 1'
#
loop_
_entity.id
_entity.type
_entity.pdbx_description
1 polymer ?
#
loop_
_entity_poly.entity_id
_entity_poly.type
_entity_poly.pdbx_seq_one_letter_code
_entity_poly.pdbx_strand_id
1 'polypeptide(L)'
;MTSTGHNLPATPTAETYGALETAYNFFNERLFDGRLMPCLFVMQRAKSTRCGHFHAEIWQSQKVEGYAADEIAINPNQMMAAGLQENMQTLAHEMCHLEQHHFGEPSRNGYHNKEWGAMMDKIGLTPSNTGKPGGKRTGQQMADYIEPGGPFEAALAELLEDGFMIPWLSIDTTPPPKEAKPSTRAKFTCVGCGSNAWGKPVLHIHCADCKLPMIPNTVEPDEAAAMLAGYLKPDEIARILGLSVKPAAPLSDPDQIDVEDYIKGAA
;
A
#
# COMPACT_ATOMS: atom_id res chain seq x y z
N MET A 1 -10.85 -41.73 -42.06
CA MET A 1 -9.70 -41.55 -41.16
C MET A 1 -9.84 -40.18 -40.53
N THR A 2 -10.45 -40.11 -39.35
CA THR A 2 -10.65 -38.87 -38.59
C THR A 2 -9.32 -38.50 -37.95
N SER A 3 -8.71 -37.41 -38.44
CA SER A 3 -7.58 -36.76 -37.80
C SER A 3 -8.04 -36.16 -36.48
N THR A 4 -7.85 -36.88 -35.39
CA THR A 4 -7.89 -36.32 -34.04
C THR A 4 -6.58 -35.55 -33.84
N GLY A 5 -6.55 -34.31 -34.35
CA GLY A 5 -5.53 -33.35 -33.96
C GLY A 5 -5.57 -33.25 -32.44
N HIS A 6 -4.48 -33.69 -31.79
CA HIS A 6 -4.33 -33.50 -30.36
C HIS A 6 -4.18 -31.99 -30.17
N ASN A 7 -5.22 -31.35 -29.66
CA ASN A 7 -5.16 -29.99 -29.16
C ASN A 7 -4.24 -30.07 -27.94
N LEU A 8 -2.93 -29.85 -28.15
CA LEU A 8 -1.99 -29.84 -27.05
C LEU A 8 -2.40 -28.67 -26.14
N PRO A 9 -2.47 -28.87 -24.81
CA PRO A 9 -2.66 -27.75 -23.90
C PRO A 9 -1.56 -26.71 -24.14
N ALA A 10 -1.88 -25.43 -23.89
CA ALA A 10 -0.90 -24.37 -23.99
C ALA A 10 0.31 -24.71 -23.11
N THR A 11 1.52 -24.42 -23.60
CA THR A 11 2.74 -24.72 -22.83
C THR A 11 2.79 -23.84 -21.58
N PRO A 12 3.52 -24.23 -20.52
CA PRO A 12 3.65 -23.39 -19.33
C PRO A 12 4.10 -21.96 -19.65
N THR A 13 4.96 -21.80 -20.65
CA THR A 13 5.36 -20.49 -21.18
C THR A 13 4.17 -19.73 -21.74
N ALA A 14 3.42 -20.31 -22.68
CA ALA A 14 2.28 -19.64 -23.31
C ALA A 14 1.19 -19.29 -22.28
N GLU A 15 0.89 -20.19 -21.35
CA GLU A 15 -0.11 -19.98 -20.30
C GLU A 15 0.30 -18.84 -19.36
N THR A 16 1.56 -18.81 -18.93
CA THR A 16 2.04 -17.80 -17.98
C THR A 16 2.10 -16.42 -18.62
N TYR A 17 2.72 -16.30 -19.80
CA TYR A 17 2.83 -15.01 -20.48
C TYR A 17 1.46 -14.52 -20.99
N GLY A 18 0.59 -15.43 -21.42
CA GLY A 18 -0.80 -15.09 -21.77
C GLY A 18 -1.58 -14.57 -20.57
N ALA A 19 -1.41 -15.16 -19.37
CA ALA A 19 -2.04 -14.64 -18.16
C ALA A 19 -1.52 -13.22 -17.78
N LEU A 20 -0.22 -12.99 -17.89
CA LEU A 20 0.37 -11.66 -17.65
C LEU A 20 -0.14 -10.61 -18.65
N GLU A 21 -0.24 -10.98 -19.93
CA GLU A 21 -0.78 -10.12 -20.99
C GLU A 21 -2.28 -9.82 -20.78
N THR A 22 -3.07 -10.82 -20.37
CA THR A 22 -4.48 -10.63 -19.99
C THR A 22 -4.63 -9.63 -18.84
N ALA A 23 -3.86 -9.80 -17.75
CA ALA A 23 -3.90 -8.86 -16.62
C ALA A 23 -3.45 -7.44 -17.02
N TYR A 24 -2.41 -7.34 -17.84
CA TYR A 24 -1.93 -6.06 -18.34
C TYR A 24 -2.99 -5.34 -19.16
N ASN A 25 -3.60 -6.02 -20.15
CA ASN A 25 -4.64 -5.42 -20.99
C ASN A 25 -5.85 -5.01 -20.15
N PHE A 26 -6.25 -5.86 -19.20
CA PHE A 26 -7.34 -5.56 -18.29
C PHE A 26 -7.08 -4.29 -17.47
N PHE A 27 -5.92 -4.19 -16.81
CA PHE A 27 -5.58 -2.99 -16.05
C PHE A 27 -5.39 -1.77 -16.95
N ASN A 28 -4.83 -1.92 -18.15
CA ASN A 28 -4.67 -0.83 -19.10
C ASN A 28 -6.03 -0.20 -19.44
N GLU A 29 -7.02 -1.03 -19.76
CA GLU A 29 -8.38 -0.58 -20.03
C GLU A 29 -9.04 0.09 -18.80
N ARG A 30 -8.93 -0.51 -17.61
CA ARG A 30 -9.65 -0.04 -16.41
C ARG A 30 -9.00 1.14 -15.70
N LEU A 31 -7.66 1.21 -15.69
CA LEU A 31 -6.89 2.15 -14.86
C LEU A 31 -6.17 3.21 -15.69
N PHE A 32 -5.86 2.91 -16.96
CA PHE A 32 -5.00 3.73 -17.81
C PHE A 32 -5.67 4.19 -19.11
N ASP A 33 -7.00 4.17 -19.18
CA ASP A 33 -7.78 4.63 -20.34
C ASP A 33 -7.43 3.88 -21.65
N GLY A 34 -6.86 2.67 -21.56
CA GLY A 34 -6.41 1.86 -22.69
C GLY A 34 -5.23 2.46 -23.47
N ARG A 35 -4.51 3.43 -22.89
CA ARG A 35 -3.52 4.25 -23.61
C ARG A 35 -2.10 3.70 -23.58
N LEU A 36 -1.82 2.69 -22.75
CA LEU A 36 -0.49 2.11 -22.63
C LEU A 36 -0.21 1.14 -23.79
N MET A 37 0.98 1.25 -24.37
CA MET A 37 1.42 0.40 -25.48
C MET A 37 1.88 -0.98 -24.99
N PRO A 38 1.65 -2.05 -25.76
CA PRO A 38 2.09 -3.39 -25.38
C PRO A 38 3.60 -3.45 -25.12
N CYS A 39 3.96 -4.07 -24.00
CA CYS A 39 5.34 -4.28 -23.57
C CYS A 39 5.72 -5.76 -23.62
N LEU A 40 7.03 -6.03 -23.73
CA LEU A 40 7.58 -7.37 -23.63
C LEU A 40 7.69 -7.77 -22.15
N PHE A 41 7.04 -8.86 -21.77
CA PHE A 41 7.19 -9.44 -20.43
C PHE A 41 8.45 -10.29 -20.32
N VAL A 42 9.25 -10.05 -19.29
CA VAL A 42 10.42 -10.88 -18.98
C VAL A 42 10.33 -11.43 -17.56
N MET A 43 10.47 -12.74 -17.40
CA MET A 43 10.69 -13.33 -16.07
C MET A 43 12.16 -13.34 -15.72
N GLN A 44 12.57 -12.45 -14.81
CA GLN A 44 13.96 -12.34 -14.37
C GLN A 44 14.09 -12.72 -12.90
N ARG A 45 14.73 -13.86 -12.62
CA ARG A 45 15.07 -14.25 -11.25
C ARG A 45 16.05 -13.25 -10.64
N ALA A 46 15.67 -12.68 -9.50
CA ALA A 46 16.57 -11.85 -8.71
C ALA A 46 16.53 -12.29 -7.24
N LYS A 47 17.71 -12.29 -6.60
CA LYS A 47 17.84 -12.53 -5.15
C LYS A 47 17.41 -11.33 -4.29
N SER A 48 16.97 -10.23 -4.92
CA SER A 48 16.48 -9.03 -4.25
C SER A 48 14.99 -9.15 -3.89
N THR A 49 14.52 -8.25 -3.01
CA THR A 49 13.08 -8.10 -2.66
C THR A 49 12.25 -7.56 -3.80
N ARG A 50 12.91 -6.98 -4.81
CA ARG A 50 12.25 -6.32 -5.94
C ARG A 50 11.36 -7.33 -6.67
N CYS A 51 10.06 -7.02 -6.72
CA CYS A 51 9.02 -7.83 -7.35
C CYS A 51 8.96 -7.61 -8.87
N GLY A 52 9.21 -6.38 -9.34
CA GLY A 52 9.14 -6.00 -10.75
C GLY A 52 10.11 -4.86 -11.09
N HIS A 53 10.27 -4.58 -12.39
CA HIS A 53 10.81 -3.32 -12.89
C HIS A 53 10.40 -3.07 -14.35
N PHE A 54 10.31 -1.80 -14.71
CA PHE A 54 10.12 -1.30 -16.05
C PHE A 54 11.45 -0.86 -16.73
N HIS A 55 11.58 -1.12 -18.03
CA HIS A 55 12.58 -0.50 -18.90
C HIS A 55 11.92 0.03 -20.18
N ALA A 56 12.20 1.28 -20.52
CA ALA A 56 11.67 1.92 -21.72
C ALA A 56 12.46 1.55 -22.98
N GLU A 57 11.74 1.30 -24.09
CA GLU A 57 12.25 1.23 -25.47
C GLU A 57 13.50 0.35 -25.66
N ILE A 58 13.60 -0.75 -24.89
CA ILE A 58 14.80 -1.60 -24.85
C ILE A 58 14.78 -2.73 -25.89
N TRP A 59 13.63 -2.97 -26.55
CA TRP A 59 13.44 -4.05 -27.52
C TRP A 59 13.16 -3.54 -28.94
N GLN A 60 14.18 -3.55 -29.80
CA GLN A 60 14.00 -3.12 -31.20
C GLN A 60 13.32 -4.19 -32.07
N SER A 61 12.24 -3.83 -32.75
CA SER A 61 11.55 -4.73 -33.67
C SER A 61 12.36 -4.96 -34.94
N GLN A 62 12.51 -6.23 -35.31
CA GLN A 62 13.08 -6.62 -36.61
C GLN A 62 12.03 -6.63 -37.73
N LYS A 63 10.74 -6.48 -37.40
CA LYS A 63 9.63 -6.53 -38.36
C LYS A 63 9.09 -5.14 -38.71
N VAL A 64 9.23 -4.19 -37.79
CA VAL A 64 8.70 -2.84 -37.91
C VAL A 64 9.85 -1.89 -37.68
N GLU A 65 10.32 -1.26 -38.76
CA GLU A 65 11.41 -0.30 -38.70
C GLU A 65 11.07 0.87 -37.77
N GLY A 66 12.02 1.27 -36.93
CA GLY A 66 11.86 2.38 -35.99
C GLY A 66 10.98 2.10 -34.77
N TYR A 67 10.40 0.91 -34.63
CA TYR A 67 9.62 0.54 -33.45
C TYR A 67 10.51 -0.11 -32.38
N ALA A 68 10.48 0.44 -31.18
CA ALA A 68 11.02 -0.18 -29.97
C ALA A 68 9.90 -0.43 -28.97
N ALA A 69 9.88 -1.60 -28.35
CA ALA A 69 8.95 -1.93 -27.29
C ALA A 69 9.59 -1.76 -25.91
N ASP A 70 8.75 -1.41 -24.94
CA ASP A 70 9.12 -1.40 -23.53
C ASP A 70 9.18 -2.81 -22.94
N GLU A 71 9.72 -2.92 -21.73
CA GLU A 71 9.78 -4.14 -20.95
C GLU A 71 9.13 -3.95 -19.58
N ILE A 72 8.30 -4.91 -19.18
CA ILE A 72 7.94 -5.11 -17.78
C ILE A 72 8.50 -6.46 -17.36
N ALA A 73 9.45 -6.43 -16.42
CA ALA A 73 10.10 -7.63 -15.95
C ALA A 73 9.65 -7.98 -14.53
N ILE A 74 9.19 -9.21 -14.34
CA ILE A 74 8.63 -9.74 -13.10
C ILE A 74 9.62 -10.73 -12.47
N ASN A 75 9.78 -10.68 -11.15
CA ASN A 75 10.64 -11.59 -10.41
C ASN A 75 9.85 -12.84 -9.97
N PRO A 76 10.03 -14.00 -10.63
CA PRO A 76 9.25 -15.20 -10.33
C PRO A 76 9.46 -15.73 -8.90
N ASN A 77 10.58 -15.37 -8.24
CA ASN A 77 10.86 -15.82 -6.87
C ASN A 77 9.98 -15.10 -5.82
N GLN A 78 9.43 -13.92 -6.14
CA GLN A 78 8.50 -13.22 -5.24
C GLN A 78 7.04 -13.67 -5.45
N MET A 79 6.70 -14.15 -6.65
CA MET A 79 5.29 -14.32 -7.05
C MET A 79 4.49 -15.24 -6.13
N MET A 80 5.05 -16.39 -5.75
CA MET A 80 4.36 -17.34 -4.87
C MET A 80 4.19 -16.80 -3.44
N ALA A 81 5.23 -16.18 -2.90
CA ALA A 81 5.23 -15.69 -1.52
C ALA A 81 4.39 -14.42 -1.33
N ALA A 82 4.37 -13.57 -2.35
CA ALA A 82 3.64 -12.31 -2.39
C ALA A 82 2.11 -12.51 -2.50
N GLY A 83 1.67 -13.59 -3.17
CA GLY A 83 0.26 -13.83 -3.46
C GLY A 83 -0.25 -12.99 -4.64
N LEU A 84 -1.43 -13.33 -5.14
CA LEU A 84 -1.94 -12.79 -6.40
C LEU A 84 -2.15 -11.27 -6.36
N GLN A 85 -2.72 -10.75 -5.27
CA GLN A 85 -2.94 -9.31 -5.09
C GLN A 85 -1.64 -8.50 -5.23
N GLU A 86 -0.58 -8.88 -4.51
CA GLU A 86 0.71 -8.19 -4.56
C GLU A 86 1.38 -8.31 -5.94
N ASN A 87 1.19 -9.43 -6.65
CA ASN A 87 1.65 -9.57 -8.04
C ASN A 87 0.93 -8.59 -8.98
N MET A 88 -0.37 -8.44 -8.83
CA MET A 88 -1.16 -7.51 -9.63
C MET A 88 -0.85 -6.06 -9.28
N GLN A 89 -0.60 -5.77 -8.01
CA GLN A 89 -0.16 -4.45 -7.54
C GLN A 89 1.21 -4.11 -8.12
N THR A 90 2.15 -5.06 -8.11
CA THR A 90 3.46 -4.92 -8.78
C THR A 90 3.29 -4.61 -10.27
N LEU A 91 2.42 -5.33 -10.97
CA LEU A 91 2.17 -5.08 -12.39
C LEU A 91 1.66 -3.65 -12.63
N ALA A 92 0.63 -3.23 -11.90
CA ALA A 92 0.07 -1.88 -12.03
C ALA A 92 1.08 -0.77 -11.64
N HIS A 93 1.93 -1.02 -10.64
CA HIS A 93 3.05 -0.13 -10.29
C HIS A 93 4.01 0.07 -11.45
N GLU A 94 4.46 -1.02 -12.09
CA GLU A 94 5.35 -0.93 -13.24
C GLU A 94 4.65 -0.28 -14.46
N MET A 95 3.34 -0.45 -14.59
CA MET A 95 2.54 0.27 -15.60
C MET A 95 2.49 1.78 -15.36
N CYS A 96 2.54 2.26 -14.11
CA CYS A 96 2.69 3.69 -13.84
C CYS A 96 4.07 4.24 -14.23
N HIS A 97 5.13 3.41 -14.18
CA HIS A 97 6.42 3.81 -14.75
C HIS A 97 6.36 3.94 -16.27
N LEU A 98 5.69 3.01 -16.94
CA LEU A 98 5.42 3.07 -18.38
C LEU A 98 4.59 4.31 -18.73
N GLU A 99 3.51 4.56 -17.99
CA GLU A 99 2.66 5.74 -18.18
C GLU A 99 3.45 7.04 -18.02
N GLN A 100 4.27 7.16 -16.97
CA GLN A 100 5.12 8.33 -16.79
C GLN A 100 6.13 8.49 -17.92
N HIS A 101 6.73 7.40 -18.39
CA HIS A 101 7.72 7.50 -19.46
C HIS A 101 7.13 8.09 -20.75
N HIS A 102 5.92 7.69 -21.12
CA HIS A 102 5.27 8.11 -22.37
C HIS A 102 4.42 9.38 -22.25
N PHE A 103 3.91 9.69 -21.06
CA PHE A 103 2.94 10.77 -20.84
C PHE A 103 3.31 11.75 -19.72
N GLY A 104 4.54 11.67 -19.22
CA GLY A 104 5.06 12.51 -18.15
C GLY A 104 6.56 12.79 -18.29
N GLU A 105 7.16 13.22 -17.20
CA GLU A 105 8.55 13.65 -17.11
C GLU A 105 9.25 12.87 -15.98
N PRO A 106 9.76 11.66 -16.29
CA PRO A 106 10.52 10.89 -15.32
C PRO A 106 11.77 11.67 -14.89
N SER A 107 12.13 11.51 -13.62
CA SER A 107 13.36 12.10 -13.09
C SER A 107 14.56 11.20 -13.40
N ARG A 108 15.66 11.36 -12.65
CA ARG A 108 16.80 10.44 -12.75
C ARG A 108 16.36 8.98 -12.56
N ASN A 109 17.11 8.06 -13.18
CA ASN A 109 16.79 6.64 -13.20
C ASN A 109 16.38 6.08 -11.82
N GLY A 110 15.24 5.40 -11.76
CA GLY A 110 14.65 4.77 -10.57
C GLY A 110 14.10 5.71 -9.49
N TYR A 111 14.03 7.02 -9.74
CA TYR A 111 13.49 7.96 -8.77
C TYR A 111 11.99 8.20 -8.97
N HIS A 112 11.20 7.90 -7.94
CA HIS A 112 9.76 8.11 -7.89
C HIS A 112 9.49 9.56 -7.48
N ASN A 113 9.14 10.39 -8.46
CA ASN A 113 8.85 11.81 -8.25
C ASN A 113 7.35 12.01 -7.92
N LYS A 114 6.94 13.28 -7.76
CA LYS A 114 5.55 13.63 -7.42
C LYS A 114 4.55 13.32 -8.54
N GLU A 115 4.99 13.39 -9.80
CA GLU A 115 4.14 13.13 -10.95
C GLU A 115 3.80 11.64 -11.06
N TRP A 116 4.80 10.77 -10.96
CA TRP A 116 4.58 9.32 -10.82
C TRP A 116 3.67 9.00 -9.64
N GLY A 117 3.89 9.68 -8.50
CA GLY A 117 3.04 9.49 -7.34
C GLY A 117 1.59 9.91 -7.53
N ALA A 118 1.33 10.92 -8.37
CA ALA A 118 -0.03 11.31 -8.74
C ALA A 118 -0.68 10.33 -9.71
N MET A 119 0.10 9.70 -10.60
CA MET A 119 -0.38 8.61 -11.48
C MET A 119 -0.77 7.37 -10.66
N MET A 120 0.06 7.00 -9.68
CA MET A 120 -0.27 5.93 -8.72
C MET A 120 -1.58 6.23 -7.95
N ASP A 121 -1.71 7.43 -7.38
CA ASP A 121 -2.94 7.83 -6.69
C ASP A 121 -4.17 7.73 -7.61
N LYS A 122 -4.06 8.15 -8.88
CA LYS A 122 -5.16 8.10 -9.86
C LYS A 122 -5.69 6.67 -10.02
N ILE A 123 -4.80 5.68 -10.02
CA ILE A 123 -5.19 4.27 -10.17
C ILE A 123 -5.57 3.60 -8.85
N GLY A 124 -5.50 4.30 -7.71
CA GLY A 124 -5.84 3.73 -6.40
C GLY A 124 -4.70 2.97 -5.71
N LEU A 125 -3.45 3.24 -6.10
CA LEU A 125 -2.26 2.79 -5.37
C LEU A 125 -1.58 3.99 -4.72
N THR A 126 -1.37 3.98 -3.41
CA THR A 126 -0.81 5.13 -2.70
C THR A 126 0.70 4.95 -2.46
N PRO A 127 1.58 5.80 -3.04
CA PRO A 127 3.02 5.74 -2.83
C PRO A 127 3.43 5.87 -1.36
N SER A 128 4.30 4.98 -0.91
CA SER A 128 4.88 5.02 0.42
C SER A 128 6.23 4.31 0.49
N ASN A 129 7.27 5.00 0.95
CA ASN A 129 8.59 4.40 1.14
C ASN A 129 8.62 3.30 2.22
N THR A 130 7.52 3.13 2.96
CA THR A 130 7.33 2.05 3.95
C THR A 130 6.24 1.06 3.54
N GLY A 131 5.58 1.24 2.39
CA GLY A 131 4.43 0.44 1.96
C GLY A 131 3.21 0.59 2.90
N LYS A 132 3.15 1.68 3.67
CA LYS A 132 2.10 1.94 4.69
C LYS A 132 1.73 3.42 4.76
N PRO A 133 0.54 3.78 5.27
CA PRO A 133 0.17 5.16 5.52
C PRO A 133 1.23 5.93 6.34
N GLY A 134 1.42 7.21 6.02
CA GLY A 134 2.39 8.09 6.70
C GLY A 134 3.84 8.02 6.21
N GLY A 135 4.15 7.12 5.26
CA GLY A 135 5.45 7.08 4.58
C GLY A 135 5.68 8.29 3.65
N LYS A 136 6.95 8.50 3.27
CA LYS A 136 7.31 9.47 2.22
C LYS A 136 6.77 8.98 0.89
N ARG A 137 6.29 9.92 0.08
CA ARG A 137 5.63 9.65 -1.20
C ARG A 137 6.56 9.73 -2.42
N THR A 138 7.84 10.09 -2.23
CA THR A 138 8.85 10.22 -3.30
C THR A 138 10.20 9.69 -2.86
N GLY A 139 10.99 9.10 -3.75
CA GLY A 139 12.31 8.56 -3.41
C GLY A 139 12.87 7.56 -4.42
N GLN A 140 14.12 7.14 -4.19
CA GLN A 140 14.82 6.15 -5.03
C GLN A 140 14.31 4.71 -4.82
N GLN A 141 13.76 4.44 -3.64
CA GLN A 141 13.13 3.18 -3.30
C GLN A 141 11.75 3.53 -2.78
N MET A 142 10.73 3.01 -3.45
CA MET A 142 9.34 3.27 -3.16
C MET A 142 8.61 1.94 -3.13
N ALA A 143 7.71 1.80 -2.19
CA ALA A 143 6.65 0.80 -2.22
C ALA A 143 5.33 1.57 -2.30
N ASP A 144 4.23 0.87 -2.18
CA ASP A 144 2.90 1.44 -2.18
C ASP A 144 1.95 0.53 -1.39
N TYR A 145 0.74 1.03 -1.17
CA TYR A 145 -0.34 0.25 -0.59
C TYR A 145 -1.62 0.58 -1.35
N ILE A 146 -2.54 -0.37 -1.36
CA ILE A 146 -3.85 -0.20 -2.00
C ILE A 146 -4.67 0.81 -1.20
N GLU A 147 -5.23 1.81 -1.90
CA GLU A 147 -6.21 2.72 -1.31
C GLU A 147 -7.55 1.98 -1.14
N PRO A 148 -8.11 1.90 0.08
CA PRO A 148 -9.39 1.23 0.30
C PRO A 148 -10.53 1.86 -0.51
N GLY A 149 -11.29 1.05 -1.23
CA GLY A 149 -12.34 1.48 -2.15
C GLY A 149 -11.83 2.16 -3.42
N GLY A 150 -10.52 2.12 -3.67
CA GLY A 150 -9.88 2.77 -4.81
C GLY A 150 -10.07 2.00 -6.14
N PRO A 151 -9.74 2.63 -7.28
CA PRO A 151 -9.90 2.02 -8.60
C PRO A 151 -9.16 0.70 -8.78
N PHE A 152 -7.94 0.57 -8.26
CA PHE A 152 -7.17 -0.68 -8.33
C PHE A 152 -7.86 -1.82 -7.59
N GLU A 153 -8.39 -1.58 -6.38
CA GLU A 153 -9.10 -2.63 -5.63
C GLU A 153 -10.34 -3.09 -6.39
N ALA A 154 -11.11 -2.16 -6.97
CA ALA A 154 -12.28 -2.48 -7.78
C ALA A 154 -11.91 -3.28 -9.05
N ALA A 155 -10.89 -2.83 -9.78
CA ALA A 155 -10.41 -3.53 -10.97
C ALA A 155 -9.86 -4.92 -10.64
N LEU A 156 -9.11 -5.06 -9.55
CA LEU A 156 -8.62 -6.36 -9.10
C LEU A 156 -9.78 -7.29 -8.74
N ALA A 157 -10.80 -6.81 -8.03
CA ALA A 157 -11.99 -7.60 -7.71
C ALA A 157 -12.69 -8.09 -8.99
N GLU A 158 -12.92 -7.22 -9.97
CA GLU A 158 -13.52 -7.57 -11.27
C GLU A 158 -12.67 -8.62 -12.00
N LEU A 159 -11.34 -8.45 -12.07
CA LEU A 159 -10.44 -9.43 -12.69
C LEU A 159 -10.54 -10.81 -12.02
N LEU A 160 -10.67 -10.86 -10.70
CA LEU A 160 -10.75 -12.10 -9.93
C LEU A 160 -12.11 -12.79 -10.02
N GLU A 161 -13.20 -12.03 -10.20
CA GLU A 161 -14.54 -12.59 -10.43
C GLU A 161 -14.58 -13.49 -11.67
N ASP A 162 -13.77 -13.17 -12.69
CA ASP A 162 -13.61 -13.97 -13.92
C ASP A 162 -12.72 -15.22 -13.72
N GLY A 163 -12.32 -15.53 -12.48
CA GLY A 163 -11.51 -16.70 -12.16
C GLY A 163 -10.05 -16.56 -12.58
N PHE A 164 -9.56 -15.32 -12.73
CA PHE A 164 -8.19 -15.06 -13.12
C PHE A 164 -7.18 -15.70 -12.15
N MET A 165 -6.14 -16.31 -12.73
CA MET A 165 -5.02 -16.87 -11.99
C MET A 165 -3.75 -16.82 -12.83
N ILE A 166 -2.59 -16.80 -12.17
CA ILE A 166 -1.31 -17.05 -12.80
C ILE A 166 -1.04 -18.56 -12.73
N PRO A 167 -1.03 -19.30 -13.86
CA PRO A 167 -1.08 -20.77 -13.82
C PRO A 167 0.20 -21.43 -13.29
N TRP A 168 1.35 -20.77 -13.44
CA TRP A 168 2.65 -21.32 -13.05
C TRP A 168 3.38 -20.35 -12.13
N LEU A 169 3.64 -20.80 -10.90
CA LEU A 169 4.41 -20.06 -9.91
C LEU A 169 5.73 -20.79 -9.63
N SER A 170 6.80 -20.02 -9.43
CA SER A 170 8.09 -20.59 -9.05
C SER A 170 8.05 -21.07 -7.60
N ILE A 171 8.35 -22.35 -7.38
CA ILE A 171 8.54 -22.94 -6.05
C ILE A 171 9.98 -22.80 -5.53
N ASP A 172 10.86 -22.16 -6.30
CA ASP A 172 12.22 -21.83 -5.86
C ASP A 172 12.12 -20.76 -4.76
N THR A 173 12.08 -21.25 -3.51
CA THR A 173 11.94 -20.49 -2.28
C THR A 173 13.27 -19.90 -1.79
N THR A 174 14.21 -19.56 -2.70
CA THR A 174 15.33 -18.70 -2.32
C THR A 174 14.78 -17.53 -1.50
N PRO A 175 15.14 -17.43 -0.21
CA PRO A 175 14.21 -16.88 0.78
C PRO A 175 13.85 -15.44 0.42
N PRO A 176 12.57 -15.05 0.59
CA PRO A 176 12.20 -13.65 0.48
C PRO A 176 13.11 -12.87 1.43
N PRO A 177 13.67 -11.72 1.02
CA PRO A 177 14.57 -11.02 1.92
C PRO A 177 13.78 -10.62 3.16
N LYS A 178 14.44 -10.80 4.32
CA LYS A 178 13.90 -10.52 5.65
C LYS A 178 13.07 -9.23 5.61
N GLU A 179 11.84 -9.30 6.14
CA GLU A 179 11.00 -8.13 6.42
C GLU A 179 11.86 -6.96 6.88
N ALA A 180 11.63 -5.78 6.28
CA ALA A 180 12.36 -4.58 6.63
C ALA A 180 12.32 -4.43 8.16
N LYS A 181 13.49 -4.50 8.79
CA LYS A 181 13.57 -4.40 10.25
C LYS A 181 12.84 -3.12 10.66
N PRO A 182 11.90 -3.17 11.63
CA PRO A 182 11.21 -1.99 12.09
C PRO A 182 12.24 -0.91 12.39
N SER A 183 11.99 0.31 11.90
CA SER A 183 12.88 1.45 12.10
C SER A 183 13.23 1.51 13.58
N THR A 184 14.53 1.50 13.89
CA THR A 184 15.01 1.64 15.27
C THR A 184 14.75 3.03 15.84
N ARG A 185 14.10 3.91 15.06
CA ARG A 185 13.82 5.30 15.38
C ARG A 185 12.36 5.65 15.08
N ALA A 186 11.62 6.12 16.08
CA ALA A 186 10.29 6.72 15.97
C ALA A 186 10.39 8.25 15.93
N LYS A 187 9.37 8.89 15.34
CA LYS A 187 9.16 10.33 15.41
C LYS A 187 8.23 10.63 16.59
N PHE A 188 8.65 11.52 17.47
CA PHE A 188 7.88 12.01 18.61
C PHE A 188 7.37 13.42 18.30
N THR A 189 6.10 13.70 18.54
CA THR A 189 5.47 15.01 18.28
C THR A 189 4.91 15.59 19.57
N CYS A 190 5.28 16.82 19.92
CA CYS A 190 4.69 17.50 21.07
C CYS A 190 3.26 17.92 20.78
N VAL A 191 2.33 17.56 21.65
CA VAL A 191 0.90 17.91 21.50
C VAL A 191 0.59 19.39 21.74
N GLY A 192 1.48 20.12 22.41
CA GLY A 192 1.30 21.56 22.69
C GLY A 192 1.75 22.45 21.53
N CYS A 193 2.96 22.23 21.00
CA CYS A 193 3.57 23.11 20.00
C CYS A 193 3.86 22.45 18.64
N GLY A 194 3.67 21.13 18.50
CA GLY A 194 3.95 20.41 17.26
C GLY A 194 5.43 20.17 16.94
N SER A 195 6.35 20.56 17.83
CA SER A 195 7.79 20.28 17.69
C SER A 195 8.05 18.78 17.60
N ASN A 196 9.09 18.40 16.85
CA ASN A 196 9.42 17.01 16.54
C ASN A 196 10.77 16.58 17.10
N ALA A 197 10.85 15.36 17.62
CA ALA A 197 12.09 14.70 18.03
C ALA A 197 12.14 13.28 17.44
N TRP A 198 13.33 12.69 17.33
CA TRP A 198 13.49 11.34 16.79
C TRP A 198 14.44 10.52 17.64
N GLY A 199 13.99 9.36 18.12
CA GLY A 199 14.76 8.47 18.99
C GLY A 199 14.18 7.06 18.99
N LYS A 200 14.68 6.17 19.85
CA LYS A 200 14.14 4.81 19.97
C LYS A 200 12.64 4.88 20.35
N PRO A 201 11.76 4.03 19.80
CA PRO A 201 10.31 4.07 20.09
C PRO A 201 9.97 4.03 21.59
N VAL A 202 10.81 3.36 22.39
CA VAL A 202 10.64 3.20 23.84
C VAL A 202 11.07 4.41 24.69
N LEU A 203 11.48 5.53 24.09
CA LEU A 203 11.85 6.72 24.85
C LEU A 203 10.62 7.49 25.32
N HIS A 204 10.69 8.01 26.53
CA HIS A 204 9.72 8.99 27.04
C HIS A 204 10.35 10.38 26.93
N ILE A 205 9.91 11.17 25.94
CA ILE A 205 10.45 12.49 25.66
C ILE A 205 9.44 13.55 26.08
N HIS A 206 9.89 14.56 26.82
CA HIS A 206 9.11 15.76 27.12
C HIS A 206 9.60 16.95 26.31
N CYS A 207 8.66 17.78 25.84
CA CYS A 207 9.00 19.08 25.30
C CYS A 207 9.36 20.02 26.46
N ALA A 208 10.55 20.62 26.42
CA ALA A 208 10.98 21.54 27.47
C ALA A 208 10.12 22.80 27.55
N ASP A 209 9.64 23.30 26.41
CA ASP A 209 8.85 24.53 26.32
C ASP A 209 7.41 24.31 26.81
N CYS A 210 6.75 23.27 26.31
CA CYS A 210 5.36 22.97 26.67
C CYS A 210 5.23 22.22 28.00
N LYS A 211 6.31 21.56 28.45
CA LYS A 211 6.31 20.62 29.59
C LYS A 211 5.29 19.48 29.43
N LEU A 212 4.98 19.14 28.17
CA LEU A 212 4.07 18.07 27.79
C LEU A 212 4.87 16.90 27.19
N PRO A 213 4.39 15.65 27.35
CA PRO A 213 4.98 14.51 26.67
C PRO A 213 4.84 14.65 25.15
N MET A 214 5.84 14.14 24.44
CA MET A 214 5.83 14.02 22.99
C MET A 214 5.38 12.61 22.62
N ILE A 215 4.39 12.50 21.72
CA ILE A 215 3.76 11.23 21.36
C ILE A 215 4.50 10.61 20.17
N PRO A 216 5.00 9.37 20.30
CA PRO A 216 5.60 8.66 19.18
C PRO A 216 4.55 8.31 18.13
N ASN A 217 4.92 8.35 16.85
CA ASN A 217 4.05 7.97 15.74
C ASN A 217 3.82 6.46 15.58
N THR A 218 4.25 5.67 16.57
CA THR A 218 4.21 4.21 16.56
C THR A 218 3.29 3.63 17.62
N VAL A 219 2.61 4.47 18.41
CA VAL A 219 1.65 4.04 19.43
C VAL A 219 0.24 4.33 18.96
N GLU A 220 -0.69 3.46 19.33
CA GLU A 220 -2.10 3.60 19.01
C GLU A 220 -2.75 4.75 19.80
N PRO A 221 -3.88 5.30 19.34
CA PRO A 221 -4.55 6.44 19.99
C PRO A 221 -4.86 6.23 21.47
N ASP A 222 -5.22 5.01 21.87
CA ASP A 222 -5.57 4.68 23.26
C ASP A 222 -4.36 4.75 24.19
N GLU A 223 -3.19 4.29 23.70
CA GLU A 223 -1.93 4.37 24.42
C GLU A 223 -1.43 5.82 24.48
N ALA A 224 -1.56 6.56 23.38
CA ALA A 224 -1.29 8.00 23.35
C ALA A 224 -2.17 8.78 24.36
N ALA A 225 -3.45 8.40 24.50
CA ALA A 225 -4.35 9.00 25.48
C ALA A 225 -3.90 8.73 26.91
N ALA A 226 -3.48 7.49 27.21
CA ALA A 226 -2.94 7.13 28.51
C ALA A 226 -1.67 7.92 28.87
N MET A 227 -0.78 8.15 27.89
CA MET A 227 0.43 8.98 28.08
C MET A 227 0.09 10.44 28.43
N LEU A 228 -1.06 10.95 27.98
CA LEU A 228 -1.50 12.33 28.19
C LEU A 228 -2.39 12.52 29.42
N ALA A 229 -2.96 11.44 29.98
CA ALA A 229 -3.97 11.49 31.05
C ALA A 229 -3.48 12.19 32.34
N GLY A 230 -2.17 12.25 32.58
CA GLY A 230 -1.57 12.98 33.70
C GLY A 230 -1.28 14.47 33.44
N TYR A 231 -1.50 14.94 32.21
CA TYR A 231 -1.07 16.27 31.75
C TYR A 231 -2.21 17.13 31.22
N LEU A 232 -3.23 16.52 30.62
CA LEU A 232 -4.33 17.20 29.93
C LEU A 232 -5.67 16.62 30.38
N LYS A 233 -6.74 17.41 30.24
CA LYS A 233 -8.10 16.91 30.56
C LYS A 233 -8.59 15.93 29.49
N PRO A 234 -9.49 14.98 29.83
CA PRO A 234 -9.97 13.97 28.88
C PRO A 234 -10.55 14.53 27.57
N ASP A 235 -11.24 15.66 27.64
CA ASP A 235 -11.81 16.39 26.50
C ASP A 235 -10.72 17.01 25.60
N GLU A 236 -9.66 17.55 26.19
CA GLU A 236 -8.49 18.08 25.46
C GLU A 236 -7.73 16.95 24.76
N ILE A 237 -7.52 15.83 25.45
CA ILE A 237 -6.86 14.64 24.91
C ILE A 237 -7.63 14.11 23.70
N ALA A 238 -8.93 13.93 23.84
CA ALA A 238 -9.75 13.41 22.77
C ALA A 238 -9.77 14.35 21.55
N ARG A 239 -9.80 15.66 21.78
CA ARG A 239 -9.68 16.65 20.68
C ARG A 239 -8.33 16.55 19.97
N ILE A 240 -7.22 16.41 20.71
CA ILE A 240 -5.86 16.33 20.16
C ILE A 240 -5.66 15.05 19.36
N LEU A 241 -6.20 13.93 19.83
CA LEU A 241 -6.04 12.61 19.21
C LEU A 241 -7.13 12.29 18.18
N GLY A 242 -8.09 13.20 17.95
CA GLY A 242 -9.20 12.98 17.03
C GLY A 242 -10.17 11.88 17.48
N LEU A 243 -10.22 11.59 18.78
CA LEU A 243 -11.10 10.58 19.36
C LEU A 243 -12.51 11.16 19.54
N SER A 244 -13.54 10.36 19.20
CA SER A 244 -14.93 10.75 19.40
C SER A 244 -15.27 10.74 20.89
N VAL A 245 -15.51 11.91 21.48
CA VAL A 245 -15.98 12.02 22.86
C VAL A 245 -17.47 11.73 22.88
N LYS A 246 -17.88 10.58 23.43
CA LYS A 246 -19.29 10.43 23.84
C LYS A 246 -19.54 11.43 24.98
N PRO A 247 -20.55 12.31 24.90
CA PRO A 247 -20.86 13.20 26.01
C PRO A 247 -21.16 12.36 27.24
N ALA A 248 -20.56 12.72 28.38
CA ALA A 248 -20.93 12.15 29.66
C ALA A 248 -22.43 12.39 29.87
N ALA A 249 -23.17 11.33 30.22
CA ALA A 249 -24.56 11.46 30.61
C ALA A 249 -24.65 12.52 31.72
N PRO A 250 -25.63 13.45 31.68
CA PRO A 250 -25.78 14.41 32.76
C PRO A 250 -25.96 13.64 34.06
N LEU A 251 -25.18 14.01 35.07
CA LEU A 251 -25.40 13.57 36.45
C LEU A 251 -26.87 13.84 36.76
N SER A 252 -27.61 12.79 37.10
CA SER A 252 -28.98 12.94 37.59
C SER A 252 -28.95 13.89 38.78
N ASP A 253 -29.86 14.85 38.74
CA ASP A 253 -30.08 15.87 39.77
C ASP A 253 -30.04 15.23 41.18
N PRO A 254 -29.12 15.66 42.08
CA PRO A 254 -29.04 15.11 43.43
C PRO A 254 -30.29 15.37 44.28
N ASP A 255 -31.25 16.19 43.80
CA ASP A 255 -32.49 16.53 44.53
C ASP A 255 -33.71 15.69 44.13
N GLN A 256 -33.59 14.65 43.30
CA GLN A 256 -34.65 13.63 43.16
C GLN A 256 -34.46 12.48 44.15
N ILE A 257 -34.82 12.74 45.41
CA ILE A 257 -35.18 11.67 46.35
C ILE A 257 -36.56 11.15 45.90
N ASP A 258 -36.58 9.94 45.34
CA ASP A 258 -37.82 9.20 45.15
C ASP A 258 -38.32 8.74 46.53
N VAL A 259 -39.41 9.36 47.00
CA VAL A 259 -39.99 9.14 48.34
C VAL A 259 -40.79 7.82 48.41
N GLU A 260 -40.87 7.05 47.32
CA GLU A 260 -41.63 5.79 47.31
C GLU A 260 -40.83 4.53 47.71
N ASP A 261 -39.49 4.62 47.80
CA ASP A 261 -38.65 3.46 48.15
C ASP A 261 -38.30 3.31 49.66
N TYR A 262 -38.80 4.19 50.54
CA TYR A 262 -38.52 4.12 51.98
C TYR A 262 -39.57 3.36 52.84
N ILE A 263 -40.68 2.86 52.26
CA ILE A 263 -41.76 2.20 53.06
C ILE A 263 -41.88 0.67 52.85
N LYS A 264 -41.06 0.03 52.02
CA LYS A 264 -41.09 -1.45 51.85
C LYS A 264 -39.98 -2.22 52.59
N GLY A 265 -39.42 -1.63 53.66
CA GLY A 265 -38.36 -2.22 54.48
C GLY A 265 -38.67 -2.40 55.96
N ALA A 266 -39.95 -2.43 56.36
CA ALA A 266 -40.33 -2.72 57.75
C ALA A 266 -41.68 -3.47 57.83
N ALA A 267 -41.62 -4.79 57.68
CA ALA A 267 -42.55 -5.77 58.25
C ALA A 267 -41.79 -7.07 58.51
#